data_AF-W0ZCR8-F1
#
_entry.id   AF-W0ZCR8-F1
#
_cell.length_a   1.000
_cell.length_b   1.000
_cell.length_c   1.000
_cell.angle_alpha   90.00
_cell.angle_beta   90.00
_cell.angle_gamma   90.00
#
_symmetry.space_group_name_H-M   'P 1'
#
loop_
_entity.id
_entity.type
_entity.pdbx_description
1 polymer ?
#
loop_
_entity_poly.entity_id
_entity_poly.type
_entity_poly.pdbx_seq_one_letter_code
_entity_poly.pdbx_strand_id
1 'polypeptide(L)'
;MSGESFVMEYPERNTYGEVMKGYFSLMRGFGIEFANRSDRMLVPDLGTRWFADYVQRRNAEDPVRVRLRQSPEDPSFFLGEYLRAPETVYRTVIPNTGDLRVVSKKIVDTRNTWLHFSDEPSVSQLRDAADLVRLFGVKTSMGVEAPAARMIKRIDRIRTGQYPPQGSERPAETTPPAPFPVSGVDDEPPIEIPLERIERASRPPIGAIWRGDVPDRRVRVTRTRDVVDVATGRSLRGEVDGPLVEKLRQWTSARPMGDLWVDDDGAVGGYIEGRERLLGYAGPDPESDIARGFLVRRYYDVMGGRLVDLDSGDPLADTVGPNGTDEARGIEDAVVAVAEPGGTIRVTNYGDVLYIDEQGMARVAVATPKTWFPGHLG
;
A
#
# COMPACT_ATOMS: atom_id res chain seq x y z
N MET A 1 35.61 -9.24 -14.06
CA MET A 1 34.31 -9.85 -13.67
C MET A 1 33.24 -9.21 -14.52
N SER A 2 32.63 -9.98 -15.42
CA SER A 2 31.47 -9.55 -16.20
C SER A 2 30.32 -9.33 -15.22
N GLY A 3 29.93 -8.07 -14.99
CA GLY A 3 28.80 -7.77 -14.14
C GLY A 3 27.54 -8.38 -14.76
N GLU A 4 26.89 -9.29 -14.05
CA GLU A 4 25.53 -9.70 -14.39
C GLU A 4 24.66 -8.45 -14.41
N SER A 5 24.19 -8.06 -15.60
CA SER A 5 23.23 -6.97 -15.73
C SER A 5 21.87 -7.51 -15.32
N PHE A 6 21.42 -7.20 -14.11
CA PHE A 6 20.06 -7.50 -13.69
C PHE A 6 19.06 -6.70 -14.54
N VAL A 7 18.13 -7.40 -15.20
CA VAL A 7 17.06 -6.77 -15.97
C VAL A 7 15.87 -6.53 -15.04
N MET A 8 15.55 -5.27 -14.79
CA MET A 8 14.37 -4.90 -14.01
C MET A 8 13.12 -5.03 -14.87
N GLU A 9 12.19 -5.89 -14.46
CA GLU A 9 10.88 -5.99 -15.11
C GLU A 9 9.97 -4.86 -14.65
N TYR A 10 9.28 -4.23 -15.61
CA TYR A 10 8.36 -3.13 -15.36
C TYR A 10 6.92 -3.62 -15.49
N PRO A 11 5.96 -3.02 -14.76
CA PRO A 11 4.55 -3.32 -14.96
C PRO A 11 4.10 -2.91 -16.37
N GLU A 12 3.22 -3.71 -16.95
CA GLU A 12 2.59 -3.47 -18.26
C GLU A 12 1.11 -3.10 -18.13
N ARG A 13 0.45 -3.48 -17.02
CA ARG A 13 -0.98 -3.25 -16.77
C ARG A 13 -1.25 -2.94 -15.28
N ASN A 14 -2.44 -2.40 -14.99
CA ASN A 14 -2.92 -2.17 -13.61
C ASN A 14 -3.57 -3.44 -13.03
N THR A 15 -2.83 -4.55 -12.98
CA THR A 15 -3.27 -5.82 -12.36
C THR A 15 -2.38 -6.16 -11.17
N TYR A 16 -2.92 -6.91 -10.20
CA TYR A 16 -2.16 -7.33 -9.01
C TYR A 16 -0.85 -8.05 -9.38
N GLY A 17 -0.91 -9.00 -10.33
CA GLY A 17 0.28 -9.74 -10.78
C GLY A 17 1.37 -8.84 -11.38
N GLU A 18 0.99 -7.84 -12.18
CA GLU A 18 1.94 -6.87 -12.75
C GLU A 18 2.54 -5.95 -11.68
N VAL A 19 1.72 -5.55 -10.69
CA VAL A 19 2.18 -4.76 -9.53
C VAL A 19 3.21 -5.53 -8.71
N MET A 20 2.92 -6.78 -8.36
CA MET A 20 3.83 -7.61 -7.57
C MET A 20 5.11 -7.96 -8.34
N LYS A 21 4.99 -8.27 -9.65
CA LYS A 21 6.15 -8.50 -10.53
C LYS A 21 7.08 -7.29 -10.56
N GLY A 22 6.53 -6.09 -10.74
CA GLY A 22 7.30 -4.84 -10.71
C GLY A 22 7.97 -4.62 -9.36
N TYR A 23 7.25 -4.84 -8.26
CA TYR A 23 7.79 -4.67 -6.90
C TYR A 23 8.95 -5.63 -6.61
N PHE A 24 8.77 -6.94 -6.82
CA PHE A 24 9.81 -7.92 -6.55
C PHE A 24 11.03 -7.73 -7.47
N SER A 25 10.81 -7.35 -8.73
CA SER A 25 11.91 -7.01 -9.64
C SER A 25 12.69 -5.78 -9.19
N LEU A 26 12.00 -4.74 -8.71
CA LEU A 26 12.62 -3.55 -8.14
C LEU A 26 13.48 -3.91 -6.92
N MET A 27 12.90 -4.63 -5.96
CA MET A 27 13.58 -4.99 -4.70
C MET A 27 14.75 -5.93 -4.95
N ARG A 28 14.65 -6.87 -5.89
CA ARG A 28 15.74 -7.74 -6.28
C ARG A 28 16.89 -6.97 -6.91
N GLY A 29 16.60 -6.05 -7.83
CA GLY A 29 17.61 -5.19 -8.45
C GLY A 29 18.31 -4.30 -7.41
N PHE A 30 17.54 -3.74 -6.48
CA PHE A 30 18.07 -2.98 -5.35
C PHE A 30 19.02 -3.81 -4.49
N GLY A 31 18.61 -5.03 -4.15
CA GLY A 31 19.40 -5.99 -3.37
C GLY A 31 20.71 -6.39 -4.03
N ILE A 32 20.66 -6.80 -5.29
CA ILE A 32 21.84 -7.18 -6.08
C ILE A 32 22.84 -6.03 -6.17
N GLU A 33 22.38 -4.80 -6.44
CA GLU A 33 23.29 -3.67 -6.49
C GLU A 33 23.93 -3.38 -5.13
N PHE A 34 23.14 -3.44 -4.05
CA PHE A 34 23.66 -3.23 -2.70
C PHE A 34 24.70 -4.29 -2.32
N ALA A 35 24.46 -5.56 -2.65
CA ALA A 35 25.42 -6.64 -2.45
C ALA A 35 26.72 -6.39 -3.22
N ASN A 36 26.62 -6.05 -4.52
CA ASN A 36 27.78 -5.72 -5.37
C ASN A 36 28.56 -4.50 -4.86
N ARG A 37 27.88 -3.52 -4.29
CA ARG A 37 28.53 -2.37 -3.64
C ARG A 37 29.23 -2.80 -2.35
N SER A 38 28.55 -3.58 -1.51
CA SER A 38 29.10 -4.10 -0.26
C SER A 38 30.36 -4.92 -0.53
N ASP A 39 30.34 -5.83 -1.50
CA ASP A 39 31.50 -6.63 -1.88
C ASP A 39 32.68 -5.76 -2.30
N ARG A 40 32.45 -4.76 -3.17
CA ARG A 40 33.51 -3.84 -3.61
C ARG A 40 34.17 -3.07 -2.47
N MET A 41 33.41 -2.76 -1.42
CA MET A 41 33.88 -1.95 -0.29
C MET A 41 34.43 -2.80 0.86
N LEU A 42 33.87 -3.99 1.11
CA LEU A 42 34.16 -4.80 2.28
C LEU A 42 35.15 -5.93 2.01
N VAL A 43 35.18 -6.51 0.80
CA VAL A 43 36.12 -7.60 0.46
C VAL A 43 37.59 -7.19 0.65
N PRO A 44 38.04 -5.96 0.30
CA PRO A 44 39.43 -5.56 0.51
C PRO A 44 39.89 -5.64 1.97
N ASP A 45 39.00 -5.34 2.92
CA ASP A 45 39.35 -5.25 4.34
C ASP A 45 38.94 -6.50 5.14
N LEU A 46 37.83 -7.14 4.77
CA LEU A 46 37.21 -8.25 5.51
C LEU A 46 37.31 -9.60 4.78
N GLY A 47 37.83 -9.61 3.55
CA GLY A 47 37.97 -10.82 2.74
C GLY A 47 36.68 -11.31 2.08
N THR A 48 36.78 -12.34 1.24
CA THR A 48 35.65 -12.86 0.43
C THR A 48 34.56 -13.56 1.24
N ARG A 49 34.84 -13.90 2.50
CA ARG A 49 33.89 -14.51 3.44
C ARG A 49 33.18 -13.51 4.35
N TRP A 50 33.40 -12.21 4.16
CA TRP A 50 32.91 -11.15 5.05
C TRP A 50 31.43 -11.31 5.41
N PHE A 51 30.58 -11.65 4.44
CA PHE A 51 29.15 -11.77 4.67
C PHE A 51 28.79 -12.98 5.54
N ALA A 52 29.37 -14.14 5.23
CA ALA A 52 29.14 -15.36 6.01
C ALA A 52 29.62 -15.17 7.45
N ASP A 53 30.80 -14.57 7.62
CA ASP A 53 31.39 -14.31 8.93
C ASP A 53 30.59 -13.24 9.69
N TYR A 54 30.07 -12.21 9.00
CA TYR A 54 29.16 -11.22 9.57
C TYR A 54 27.85 -11.84 10.05
N VAL A 55 27.18 -12.64 9.21
CA VAL A 55 25.92 -13.33 9.56
C VAL A 55 26.14 -14.29 10.72
N GLN A 56 27.25 -15.04 10.74
CA GLN A 56 27.57 -15.95 11.84
C GLN A 56 27.73 -15.21 13.16
N ARG A 57 28.49 -14.11 13.16
CA ARG A 57 28.67 -13.26 14.35
C ARG A 57 27.34 -12.68 14.82
N ARG A 58 26.56 -12.10 13.90
CA ARG A 58 25.27 -11.48 14.22
C ARG A 58 24.22 -12.48 14.68
N ASN A 59 24.20 -13.71 14.15
CA ASN A 59 23.36 -14.79 14.66
C ASN A 59 23.77 -15.23 16.07
N ALA A 60 25.07 -15.21 16.41
CA ALA A 60 25.51 -15.49 17.79
C ALA A 60 25.09 -14.38 18.77
N GLU A 61 25.04 -13.13 18.31
CA GLU A 61 24.60 -11.96 19.10
C GLU A 61 23.07 -11.86 19.23
N ASP A 62 22.32 -12.15 18.15
CA ASP A 62 20.86 -12.06 18.06
C ASP A 62 20.29 -13.19 17.18
N PRO A 63 20.17 -14.42 17.73
CA PRO A 63 19.75 -15.59 16.96
C PRO A 63 18.28 -15.55 16.54
N VAL A 64 17.47 -14.72 17.20
CA VAL A 64 16.04 -14.59 16.92
C VAL A 64 15.84 -13.81 15.63
N ARG A 65 16.53 -12.68 15.47
CA ARG A 65 16.36 -11.78 14.31
C ARG A 65 17.27 -12.11 13.15
N VAL A 66 18.46 -12.65 13.43
CA VAL A 66 19.44 -12.98 12.39
C VAL A 66 19.52 -14.47 12.23
N ARG A 67 19.08 -15.00 11.08
CA ARG A 67 19.16 -16.42 10.73
C ARG A 67 20.44 -16.68 9.92
N LEU A 68 20.95 -17.91 9.94
CA LEU A 68 22.17 -18.26 9.18
C LEU A 68 21.97 -18.26 7.65
N ARG A 69 20.73 -18.47 7.17
CA ARG A 69 20.41 -18.57 5.73
C ARG A 69 20.03 -17.22 5.11
N GLN A 70 20.67 -16.14 5.55
CA GLN A 70 20.47 -14.80 4.97
C GLN A 70 21.24 -14.65 3.67
N SER A 71 20.78 -13.74 2.81
CA SER A 71 21.44 -13.39 1.55
C SER A 71 21.98 -11.96 1.61
N PRO A 72 23.17 -11.68 1.07
CA PRO A 72 23.67 -10.31 0.96
C PRO A 72 22.80 -9.44 0.04
N GLU A 73 22.05 -10.09 -0.85
CA GLU A 73 21.13 -9.45 -1.78
C GLU A 73 19.75 -9.20 -1.17
N ASP A 74 19.45 -9.63 0.06
CA ASP A 74 18.12 -9.44 0.66
C ASP A 74 17.99 -8.04 1.27
N PRO A 75 17.15 -7.14 0.70
CA PRO A 75 16.93 -5.82 1.27
C PRO A 75 16.35 -5.81 2.66
N SER A 76 15.54 -6.81 3.02
CA SER A 76 15.02 -6.92 4.37
C SER A 76 16.12 -7.15 5.39
N PHE A 77 17.14 -7.92 5.03
CA PHE A 77 18.27 -8.18 5.89
C PHE A 77 19.13 -6.92 6.08
N PHE A 78 19.67 -6.36 4.99
CA PHE A 78 20.63 -5.25 5.16
C PHE A 78 19.98 -3.97 5.67
N LEU A 79 18.74 -3.65 5.28
CA LEU A 79 18.03 -2.48 5.82
C LEU A 79 17.73 -2.69 7.30
N GLY A 80 17.30 -3.90 7.68
CA GLY A 80 17.06 -4.26 9.07
C GLY A 80 18.30 -4.11 9.95
N GLU A 81 19.43 -4.62 9.48
CA GLU A 81 20.72 -4.47 10.16
C GLU A 81 21.19 -3.01 10.18
N TYR A 82 21.07 -2.27 9.08
CA TYR A 82 21.43 -0.86 9.01
C TYR A 82 20.66 -0.01 10.02
N LEU A 83 19.36 -0.30 10.21
CA LEU A 83 18.49 0.45 11.12
C LEU A 83 18.72 0.12 12.60
N ARG A 84 19.07 -1.14 12.91
CA ARG A 84 19.00 -1.67 14.28
C ARG A 84 20.35 -2.09 14.86
N ALA A 85 21.24 -2.66 14.06
CA ALA A 85 22.48 -3.22 14.58
C ALA A 85 23.45 -2.08 14.98
N PRO A 86 23.93 -2.05 16.24
CA PRO A 86 24.80 -1.00 16.75
C PRO A 86 26.11 -0.87 15.97
N GLU A 87 26.73 -1.99 15.58
CA GLU A 87 28.02 -2.04 14.90
C GLU A 87 27.91 -2.80 13.56
N THR A 88 27.02 -2.33 12.70
CA THR A 88 26.83 -2.90 11.38
C THR A 88 27.89 -2.42 10.39
N VAL A 89 28.43 -3.37 9.61
CA VAL A 89 29.40 -3.10 8.53
C VAL A 89 28.79 -2.21 7.45
N TYR A 90 27.46 -2.19 7.30
CA TYR A 90 26.79 -1.41 6.26
C TYR A 90 26.99 0.11 6.42
N ARG A 91 27.39 0.59 7.60
CA ARG A 91 27.74 2.02 7.82
C ARG A 91 29.03 2.45 7.12
N THR A 92 29.88 1.51 6.68
CA THR A 92 31.01 1.83 5.80
C THR A 92 30.61 1.84 4.33
N VAL A 93 29.51 1.16 3.97
CA VAL A 93 29.02 1.02 2.59
C VAL A 93 28.12 2.20 2.17
N ILE A 94 27.28 2.68 3.08
CA ILE A 94 26.33 3.78 2.88
C ILE A 94 26.40 4.83 4.00
N PRO A 95 26.08 6.11 3.73
CA PRO A 95 26.15 7.17 4.73
C PRO A 95 25.20 6.92 5.91
N ASN A 96 25.67 7.06 7.15
CA ASN A 96 24.83 6.94 8.35
C ASN A 96 24.12 8.25 8.71
N THR A 97 23.21 8.71 7.86
CA THR A 97 22.46 9.97 8.06
C THR A 97 21.01 9.72 8.48
N GLY A 98 20.43 10.64 9.25
CA GLY A 98 19.07 10.50 9.78
C GLY A 98 18.00 10.37 8.68
N ASP A 99 18.12 11.17 7.63
CA ASP A 99 17.26 11.11 6.45
C ASP A 99 17.36 9.79 5.68
N LEU A 100 18.57 9.19 5.58
CA LEU A 100 18.71 7.87 4.96
C LEU A 100 18.07 6.78 5.84
N ARG A 101 18.20 6.88 7.17
CA ARG A 101 17.52 5.95 8.10
C ARG A 101 16.00 6.03 7.97
N VAL A 102 15.44 7.24 7.83
CA VAL A 102 14.00 7.43 7.56
C VAL A 102 13.60 6.73 6.26
N VAL A 103 14.33 6.95 5.16
CA VAL A 103 14.02 6.30 3.88
C VAL A 103 14.12 4.77 3.98
N SER A 104 15.17 4.26 4.63
CA SER A 104 15.35 2.82 4.89
C SER A 104 14.17 2.23 5.67
N LYS A 105 13.71 2.92 6.73
CA LYS A 105 12.57 2.48 7.54
C LYS A 105 11.30 2.43 6.71
N LYS A 106 11.03 3.45 5.89
CA LYS A 106 9.86 3.47 4.99
C LYS A 106 9.88 2.36 3.95
N ILE A 107 11.04 1.96 3.44
CA ILE A 107 11.16 0.82 2.53
C ILE A 107 10.78 -0.48 3.24
N VAL A 108 11.31 -0.71 4.46
CA VAL A 108 10.96 -1.87 5.30
C VAL A 108 9.47 -1.88 5.61
N ASP A 109 8.92 -0.75 6.03
CA ASP A 109 7.50 -0.61 6.37
C ASP A 109 6.59 -0.85 5.17
N THR A 110 7.00 -0.40 3.98
CA THR A 110 6.26 -0.65 2.74
C THR A 110 6.21 -2.14 2.44
N ARG A 111 7.34 -2.84 2.58
CA ARG A 111 7.38 -4.30 2.41
C ARG A 111 6.48 -5.01 3.42
N ASN A 112 6.63 -4.71 4.71
CA ASN A 112 5.86 -5.35 5.78
C ASN A 112 4.36 -5.11 5.57
N THR A 113 3.98 -3.88 5.21
CA THR A 113 2.60 -3.55 4.82
C THR A 113 2.13 -4.46 3.69
N TRP A 114 2.88 -4.60 2.59
CA TRP A 114 2.42 -5.38 1.44
C TRP A 114 2.32 -6.89 1.68
N LEU A 115 3.12 -7.41 2.61
CA LEU A 115 3.12 -8.84 2.95
C LEU A 115 2.06 -9.21 3.98
N HIS A 116 1.64 -8.26 4.82
CA HIS A 116 0.75 -8.53 5.96
C HIS A 116 -0.57 -7.74 5.94
N PHE A 117 -0.72 -6.75 5.05
CA PHE A 117 -1.96 -6.03 4.83
C PHE A 117 -2.77 -6.73 3.73
N SER A 118 -3.97 -7.21 4.07
CA SER A 118 -4.78 -8.10 3.22
C SER A 118 -5.31 -7.47 1.93
N ASP A 119 -5.17 -6.16 1.73
CA ASP A 119 -5.60 -5.50 0.48
C ASP A 119 -4.57 -5.68 -0.64
N GLU A 120 -5.07 -5.99 -1.84
CA GLU A 120 -4.27 -6.05 -3.05
C GLU A 120 -3.53 -4.73 -3.31
N PRO A 121 -2.18 -4.74 -3.40
CA PRO A 121 -1.42 -3.54 -3.70
C PRO A 121 -1.80 -2.94 -5.05
N SER A 122 -1.93 -1.61 -5.09
CA SER A 122 -2.25 -0.85 -6.29
C SER A 122 -1.00 -0.37 -7.03
N VAL A 123 -1.16 0.05 -8.28
CA VAL A 123 -0.10 0.70 -9.05
C VAL A 123 0.40 1.98 -8.37
N SER A 124 -0.44 2.73 -7.65
CA SER A 124 0.06 3.88 -6.87
C SER A 124 0.95 3.44 -5.72
N GLN A 125 0.61 2.36 -5.03
CA GLN A 125 1.49 1.87 -3.97
C GLN A 125 2.84 1.45 -4.56
N LEU A 126 2.86 0.78 -5.72
CA LEU A 126 4.12 0.47 -6.40
C LEU A 126 4.92 1.72 -6.77
N ARG A 127 4.25 2.77 -7.23
CA ARG A 127 4.89 4.05 -7.53
C ARG A 127 5.56 4.63 -6.28
N ASP A 128 4.86 4.59 -5.14
CA ASP A 128 5.37 5.09 -3.87
C ASP A 128 6.58 4.27 -3.39
N ALA A 129 6.54 2.93 -3.53
CA ALA A 129 7.69 2.05 -3.25
C ALA A 129 8.88 2.35 -4.17
N ALA A 130 8.64 2.56 -5.46
CA ALA A 130 9.67 2.94 -6.43
C ALA A 130 10.29 4.30 -6.12
N ASP A 131 9.51 5.27 -5.62
CA ASP A 131 10.04 6.57 -5.23
C ASP A 131 10.93 6.49 -3.98
N LEU A 132 10.59 5.64 -3.01
CA LEU A 132 11.45 5.38 -1.85
C LEU A 132 12.80 4.76 -2.26
N VAL A 133 12.78 3.74 -3.13
CA VAL A 133 14.01 3.11 -3.65
C VAL A 133 14.81 4.09 -4.49
N ARG A 134 14.14 4.92 -5.31
CA ARG A 134 14.81 6.01 -6.06
C ARG A 134 15.49 6.99 -5.13
N LEU A 135 14.80 7.45 -4.10
CA LEU A 135 15.33 8.41 -3.12
C LEU A 135 16.52 7.82 -2.34
N PHE A 136 16.44 6.55 -1.96
CA PHE A 136 17.58 5.82 -1.39
C PHE A 136 18.77 5.79 -2.37
N GLY A 137 18.51 5.49 -3.64
CA GLY A 137 19.51 5.49 -4.70
C GLY A 137 20.22 6.84 -4.84
N VAL A 138 19.47 7.94 -4.87
CA VAL A 138 20.02 9.31 -4.89
C VAL A 138 20.92 9.56 -3.68
N LYS A 139 20.42 9.30 -2.46
CA LYS A 139 21.14 9.59 -1.21
C LYS A 139 22.41 8.76 -1.03
N THR A 140 22.46 7.58 -1.64
CA THR A 140 23.62 6.67 -1.56
C THR A 140 24.48 6.70 -2.82
N SER A 141 24.08 7.45 -3.84
CA SER A 141 24.68 7.44 -5.18
C SER A 141 24.74 6.03 -5.78
N MET A 142 23.66 5.26 -5.63
CA MET A 142 23.47 3.95 -6.24
C MET A 142 22.69 4.09 -7.56
N GLY A 143 23.07 3.27 -8.55
CA GLY A 143 22.50 3.21 -9.88
C GLY A 143 21.03 2.79 -9.94
N VAL A 144 20.48 2.17 -8.88
CA VAL A 144 19.08 1.76 -8.73
C VAL A 144 18.11 2.95 -8.87
N GLU A 145 18.62 4.17 -8.67
CA GLU A 145 17.89 5.41 -8.94
C GLU A 145 17.26 5.41 -10.34
N ALA A 146 18.06 5.16 -11.39
CA ALA A 146 17.60 5.30 -12.77
C ALA A 146 16.54 4.25 -13.16
N PRO A 147 16.70 2.95 -12.85
CA PRO A 147 15.65 1.96 -12.99
C PRO A 147 14.37 2.30 -12.23
N ALA A 148 14.47 2.75 -10.98
CA ALA A 148 13.31 3.13 -10.17
C ALA A 148 12.58 4.34 -10.77
N ALA A 149 13.31 5.35 -11.26
CA ALA A 149 12.73 6.50 -11.97
C ALA A 149 12.00 6.07 -13.27
N ARG A 150 12.53 5.08 -14.00
CA ARG A 150 11.83 4.51 -15.17
C ARG A 150 10.55 3.78 -14.77
N MET A 151 10.55 3.07 -13.64
CA MET A 151 9.35 2.40 -13.11
C MET A 151 8.25 3.41 -12.77
N ILE A 152 8.60 4.51 -12.09
CA ILE A 152 7.66 5.61 -11.78
C ILE A 152 7.05 6.16 -13.07
N LYS A 153 7.88 6.50 -14.07
CA LYS A 153 7.40 7.00 -15.37
C LYS A 153 6.49 6.00 -16.07
N ARG A 154 6.80 4.70 -16.00
CA ARG A 154 5.96 3.64 -16.59
C ARG A 154 4.59 3.59 -15.92
N ILE A 155 4.56 3.60 -14.59
CA ILE A 155 3.33 3.56 -13.81
C ILE A 155 2.47 4.78 -14.09
N ASP A 156 3.06 5.97 -14.14
CA ASP A 156 2.32 7.20 -14.44
C ASP A 156 1.65 7.13 -15.82
N ARG A 157 2.32 6.54 -16.83
CA ARG A 157 1.72 6.31 -18.16
C ARG A 157 0.59 5.27 -18.15
N ILE A 158 0.72 4.20 -17.35
CA ILE A 158 -0.36 3.20 -17.19
C ILE A 158 -1.58 3.86 -16.56
N ARG A 159 -1.38 4.67 -15.51
CA ARG A 159 -2.46 5.36 -14.81
C ARG A 159 -3.20 6.37 -15.68
N THR A 160 -2.50 7.02 -16.61
CA THR A 160 -3.11 7.97 -17.56
C THR A 160 -3.64 7.32 -18.83
N GLY A 161 -3.57 5.99 -18.98
CA GLY A 161 -3.97 5.28 -20.20
C GLY A 161 -3.06 5.54 -21.41
N GLN A 162 -1.91 6.18 -21.20
CA GLN A 162 -0.93 6.50 -22.25
C GLN A 162 0.07 5.37 -22.51
N TYR A 163 -0.09 4.24 -21.83
CA TYR A 163 0.77 3.07 -22.00
C TYR A 163 0.01 1.95 -22.73
N PRO A 164 0.30 1.68 -24.01
CA PRO A 164 -0.32 0.58 -24.72
C PRO A 164 0.22 -0.75 -24.17
N PRO A 165 -0.63 -1.70 -23.76
CA PRO A 165 -0.16 -3.01 -23.31
C PRO A 165 0.55 -3.70 -24.47
N GLN A 166 1.81 -4.08 -24.30
CA GLN A 166 2.51 -4.91 -25.27
C GLN A 166 1.74 -6.21 -25.49
N GLY A 167 1.51 -6.59 -26.74
CA GLY A 167 0.66 -7.73 -27.14
C GLY A 167 -0.75 -7.37 -27.59
N SER A 168 -1.09 -6.07 -27.67
CA SER A 168 -2.30 -5.61 -28.39
C SER A 168 -2.03 -5.59 -29.90
N GLU A 169 -1.72 -6.74 -30.49
CA GLU A 169 -2.07 -6.91 -31.90
C GLU A 169 -3.59 -6.80 -31.95
N ARG A 170 -4.07 -5.68 -32.50
CA ARG A 170 -5.45 -5.53 -32.93
C ARG A 170 -5.78 -6.80 -33.71
N PRO A 171 -6.77 -7.62 -33.33
CA PRO A 171 -7.22 -8.68 -34.22
C PRO A 171 -7.55 -7.99 -35.53
N ALA A 172 -6.81 -8.34 -36.58
CA ALA A 172 -7.19 -7.97 -37.93
C ALA A 172 -8.65 -8.35 -38.09
N GLU A 173 -9.46 -7.44 -38.64
CA GLU A 173 -10.86 -7.69 -39.00
C GLU A 173 -10.95 -9.06 -39.67
N THR A 174 -11.41 -10.06 -38.92
CA THR A 174 -11.69 -11.38 -39.45
C THR A 174 -12.94 -11.23 -40.28
N THR A 175 -12.71 -11.16 -41.60
CA THR A 175 -13.68 -11.41 -42.66
C THR A 175 -14.74 -12.43 -42.21
N PRO A 176 -16.05 -12.15 -42.38
CA PRO A 176 -17.08 -13.06 -41.94
C PRO A 176 -16.96 -14.42 -42.65
N PRO A 177 -17.02 -15.55 -41.92
CA PRO A 177 -16.97 -16.86 -42.54
C PRO A 177 -18.28 -17.13 -43.28
N ALA A 178 -18.15 -17.81 -44.43
CA ALA A 178 -19.25 -18.31 -45.24
C ALA A 178 -20.12 -19.31 -44.46
N PRO A 179 -21.43 -19.39 -44.75
CA PRO A 179 -22.35 -20.25 -44.01
C PRO A 179 -22.10 -21.74 -44.33
N PHE A 180 -21.91 -22.54 -43.29
CA PHE A 180 -22.00 -23.99 -43.36
C PHE A 180 -23.44 -24.45 -43.07
N PRO A 181 -23.91 -25.54 -43.71
CA PRO A 181 -25.30 -25.97 -43.61
C PRO A 181 -25.60 -26.60 -42.24
N VAL A 182 -26.76 -26.23 -41.72
CA VAL A 182 -27.41 -26.80 -40.55
C VAL A 182 -27.74 -28.28 -40.79
N SER A 183 -27.29 -29.13 -39.87
CA SER A 183 -27.87 -30.45 -39.64
C SER A 183 -28.27 -30.51 -38.16
N GLY A 184 -29.56 -30.76 -37.95
CA GLY A 184 -30.25 -30.65 -36.66
C GLY A 184 -29.72 -31.57 -35.57
N VAL A 185 -29.88 -31.09 -34.33
CA VAL A 185 -29.96 -31.90 -33.11
C VAL A 185 -31.04 -31.26 -32.24
N ASP A 186 -31.87 -32.13 -31.70
CA ASP A 186 -33.16 -31.98 -31.01
C ASP A 186 -33.38 -30.75 -30.10
N ASP A 187 -34.60 -30.21 -30.18
CA ASP A 187 -35.20 -29.29 -29.21
C ASP A 187 -35.35 -29.97 -27.85
N GLU A 188 -34.40 -29.73 -26.94
CA GLU A 188 -34.64 -29.88 -25.50
C GLU A 188 -35.00 -28.49 -24.94
N PRO A 189 -36.18 -28.29 -24.33
CA PRO A 189 -36.55 -26.98 -23.80
C PRO A 189 -35.56 -26.58 -22.70
N PRO A 190 -35.14 -25.30 -22.63
CA PRO A 190 -34.21 -24.85 -21.62
C PRO A 190 -34.80 -25.13 -20.23
N ILE A 191 -34.10 -25.95 -19.45
CA ILE A 191 -34.40 -26.15 -18.04
C ILE A 191 -34.02 -24.84 -17.34
N GLU A 192 -35.02 -24.06 -16.94
CA GLU A 192 -34.84 -22.95 -16.01
C GLU A 192 -34.34 -23.52 -14.68
N ILE A 193 -33.03 -23.46 -14.47
CA ILE A 193 -32.45 -23.68 -13.15
C ILE A 193 -32.93 -22.51 -12.29
N PRO A 194 -33.71 -22.73 -11.22
CA PRO A 194 -34.05 -21.67 -10.29
C PRO A 194 -32.73 -21.20 -9.67
N LEU A 195 -32.28 -20.01 -10.07
CA LEU A 195 -31.21 -19.33 -9.34
C LEU A 195 -31.82 -18.98 -7.99
N GLU A 196 -31.53 -19.79 -6.98
CA GLU A 196 -31.71 -19.38 -5.59
C GLU A 196 -31.09 -17.98 -5.46
N ARG A 197 -31.90 -17.03 -5.03
CA ARG A 197 -31.49 -15.66 -4.76
C ARG A 197 -30.37 -15.76 -3.74
N ILE A 198 -29.13 -15.68 -4.21
CA ILE A 198 -27.94 -15.70 -3.37
C ILE A 198 -28.19 -14.68 -2.27
N GLU A 199 -28.30 -15.15 -1.02
CA GLU A 199 -28.30 -14.27 0.15
C GLU A 199 -27.13 -13.31 -0.05
N ARG A 200 -27.44 -12.00 -0.16
CA ARG A 200 -26.45 -10.97 -0.54
C ARG A 200 -25.17 -11.23 0.24
N ALA A 201 -24.11 -11.65 -0.46
CA ALA A 201 -22.86 -12.00 0.17
C ALA A 201 -22.45 -10.82 1.07
N SER A 202 -22.04 -11.13 2.31
CA SER A 202 -21.56 -10.12 3.25
C SER A 202 -20.59 -9.18 2.53
N ARG A 203 -20.83 -7.87 2.68
CA ARG A 203 -20.05 -6.84 1.99
C ARG A 203 -18.56 -7.03 2.32
N PRO A 204 -17.67 -6.75 1.36
CA PRO A 204 -16.25 -6.75 1.64
C PRO A 204 -15.92 -5.64 2.67
N PRO A 205 -14.75 -5.69 3.34
CA PRO A 205 -14.32 -4.63 4.23
C PRO A 205 -14.25 -3.26 3.52
N ILE A 206 -14.41 -2.17 4.28
CA ILE A 206 -14.27 -0.82 3.71
C ILE A 206 -12.86 -0.64 3.14
N GLY A 207 -12.74 -0.19 1.90
CA GLY A 207 -11.46 -0.06 1.17
C GLY A 207 -11.22 -1.17 0.14
N ALA A 208 -11.84 -2.33 0.32
CA ALA A 208 -11.67 -3.50 -0.55
C ALA A 208 -12.45 -3.38 -1.87
N ILE A 209 -12.20 -4.33 -2.78
CA ILE A 209 -12.85 -4.41 -4.10
C ILE A 209 -14.37 -4.56 -3.92
N TRP A 210 -15.14 -3.73 -4.62
CA TRP A 210 -16.59 -3.89 -4.69
C TRP A 210 -16.95 -5.30 -5.22
N ARG A 211 -17.93 -5.94 -4.60
CA ARG A 211 -18.42 -7.28 -5.01
C ARG A 211 -19.85 -7.17 -5.48
N GLY A 212 -20.13 -7.80 -6.63
CA GLY A 212 -21.42 -7.75 -7.29
C GLY A 212 -21.53 -6.58 -8.26
N ASP A 213 -22.74 -6.39 -8.79
CA ASP A 213 -23.01 -5.36 -9.77
C ASP A 213 -22.92 -3.96 -9.15
N VAL A 214 -22.48 -2.99 -9.95
CA VAL A 214 -22.47 -1.59 -9.54
C VAL A 214 -23.88 -1.01 -9.66
N PRO A 215 -24.44 -0.44 -8.57
CA PRO A 215 -25.75 0.20 -8.59
C PRO A 215 -25.84 1.39 -9.57
N ASP A 216 -27.03 1.60 -10.10
CA ASP A 216 -27.33 2.71 -11.01
C ASP A 216 -27.43 4.07 -10.30
N ARG A 217 -27.76 4.07 -9.00
CA ARG A 217 -27.94 5.32 -8.23
C ARG A 217 -26.61 6.03 -8.04
N ARG A 218 -26.41 7.10 -8.83
CA ARG A 218 -25.22 7.96 -8.75
C ARG A 218 -25.43 9.15 -7.82
N VAL A 219 -24.42 9.44 -7.01
CA VAL A 219 -24.40 10.58 -6.11
C VAL A 219 -23.13 11.40 -6.30
N ARG A 220 -23.26 12.71 -6.11
CA ARG A 220 -22.15 13.66 -6.29
C ARG A 220 -21.95 14.49 -5.05
N VAL A 221 -20.68 14.59 -4.63
CA VAL A 221 -20.28 15.50 -3.56
C VAL A 221 -20.14 16.90 -4.13
N THR A 222 -20.87 17.85 -3.56
CA THR A 222 -20.89 19.25 -3.99
C THR A 222 -19.77 20.05 -3.34
N ARG A 223 -19.46 21.23 -3.89
CA ARG A 223 -18.46 22.14 -3.33
C ARG A 223 -18.78 22.60 -1.91
N THR A 224 -20.05 22.62 -1.54
CA THR A 224 -20.52 22.98 -0.19
C THR A 224 -20.46 21.82 0.79
N ARG A 225 -19.77 20.72 0.45
CA ARG A 225 -19.68 19.48 1.25
C ARG A 225 -21.06 18.91 1.60
N ASP A 226 -21.94 18.89 0.60
CA ASP A 226 -23.18 18.13 0.62
C ASP A 226 -23.08 16.97 -0.37
N VAL A 227 -23.97 16.00 -0.28
CA VAL A 227 -24.07 14.88 -1.23
C VAL A 227 -25.46 14.87 -1.85
N VAL A 228 -25.51 14.92 -3.18
CA VAL A 228 -26.76 15.00 -3.93
C VAL A 228 -26.89 13.82 -4.88
N ASP A 229 -28.11 13.33 -5.00
CA ASP A 229 -28.49 12.35 -6.01
C ASP A 229 -28.45 13.00 -7.39
N VAL A 230 -27.73 12.41 -8.34
CA VAL A 230 -27.50 13.01 -9.65
C VAL A 230 -28.78 13.04 -10.50
N ALA A 231 -29.67 12.08 -10.33
CA ALA A 231 -30.90 11.99 -11.11
C ALA A 231 -31.97 12.97 -10.59
N THR A 232 -32.07 13.14 -9.26
CA THR A 232 -33.14 13.93 -8.63
C THR A 232 -32.69 15.30 -8.14
N GLY A 233 -31.39 15.54 -7.99
CA GLY A 233 -30.82 16.76 -7.41
C GLY A 233 -31.07 16.92 -5.90
N ARG A 234 -31.65 15.91 -5.23
CA ARG A 234 -31.98 15.96 -3.80
C ARG A 234 -30.76 15.63 -2.94
N SER A 235 -30.67 16.30 -1.79
CA SER A 235 -29.64 16.02 -0.79
C SER A 235 -29.91 14.69 -0.08
N LEU A 236 -28.87 13.86 0.08
CA LEU A 236 -28.92 12.63 0.88
C LEU A 236 -28.61 12.89 2.36
N ARG A 237 -28.51 14.14 2.82
CA ARG A 237 -28.18 14.45 4.23
C ARG A 237 -29.07 13.73 5.25
N GLY A 238 -30.35 13.54 4.92
CA GLY A 238 -31.30 12.84 5.78
C GLY A 238 -31.18 11.30 5.76
N GLU A 239 -30.43 10.75 4.80
CA GLU A 239 -30.14 9.31 4.68
C GLU A 239 -28.79 8.94 5.31
N VAL A 240 -27.97 9.93 5.68
CA VAL A 240 -26.64 9.70 6.25
C VAL A 240 -26.71 9.75 7.78
N ASP A 241 -26.30 8.65 8.41
CA ASP A 241 -26.20 8.55 9.85
C ASP A 241 -24.91 9.24 10.34
N GLY A 242 -25.09 10.13 11.33
CA GLY A 242 -23.99 10.85 11.97
C GLY A 242 -23.52 12.10 11.22
N PRO A 243 -22.32 12.61 11.54
CA PRO A 243 -21.82 13.86 10.95
C PRO A 243 -21.48 13.69 9.46
N LEU A 244 -22.33 14.25 8.58
CA LEU A 244 -22.13 14.17 7.12
C LEU A 244 -20.73 14.58 6.67
N VAL A 245 -20.17 15.64 7.27
CA VAL A 245 -18.83 16.14 6.92
C VAL A 245 -17.76 15.07 7.12
N GLU A 246 -17.89 14.23 8.15
CA GLU A 246 -16.95 13.17 8.45
C GLU A 246 -17.09 11.99 7.48
N LYS A 247 -18.32 11.56 7.19
CA LYS A 247 -18.60 10.54 6.17
C LYS A 247 -18.08 10.95 4.80
N LEU A 248 -18.34 12.20 4.39
CA LEU A 248 -17.83 12.71 3.12
C LEU A 248 -16.30 12.78 3.08
N ARG A 249 -15.64 13.17 4.18
CA ARG A 249 -14.17 13.10 4.28
C ARG A 249 -13.67 11.67 4.07
N GLN A 250 -14.28 10.71 4.76
CA GLN A 250 -13.92 9.28 4.63
C GLN A 250 -14.08 8.79 3.18
N TRP A 251 -15.24 9.03 2.56
CA TRP A 251 -15.50 8.56 1.19
C TRP A 251 -14.62 9.25 0.14
N THR A 252 -14.28 10.53 0.32
CA THR A 252 -13.59 11.33 -0.72
C THR A 252 -12.07 11.43 -0.54
N SER A 253 -11.53 11.11 0.64
CA SER A 253 -10.09 11.22 0.92
C SER A 253 -9.21 10.32 0.03
N ALA A 254 -9.74 9.17 -0.42
CA ALA A 254 -9.09 8.31 -1.41
C ALA A 254 -9.11 8.87 -2.85
N ARG A 255 -9.74 10.04 -3.05
CA ARG A 255 -9.92 10.72 -4.33
C ARG A 255 -10.57 9.83 -5.41
N PRO A 256 -11.79 9.34 -5.15
CA PRO A 256 -12.53 8.58 -6.15
C PRO A 256 -12.74 9.37 -7.44
N MET A 257 -12.70 8.63 -8.55
CA MET A 257 -12.90 9.14 -9.89
C MET A 257 -14.38 9.17 -10.23
N GLY A 258 -14.85 10.30 -10.77
CA GLY A 258 -16.23 10.47 -11.20
C GLY A 258 -17.22 10.57 -10.04
N ASP A 259 -18.46 10.16 -10.31
CA ASP A 259 -19.54 10.13 -9.32
C ASP A 259 -19.44 8.88 -8.43
N LEU A 260 -19.89 9.02 -7.19
CA LEU A 260 -20.04 7.88 -6.28
C LEU A 260 -21.34 7.15 -6.60
N TRP A 261 -21.52 5.95 -6.05
CA TRP A 261 -22.80 5.27 -6.06
C TRP A 261 -23.21 4.85 -4.66
N VAL A 262 -24.52 4.69 -4.48
CA VAL A 262 -25.13 4.23 -3.23
C VAL A 262 -26.02 3.03 -3.56
N ASP A 263 -25.80 1.92 -2.89
CA ASP A 263 -26.64 0.72 -2.99
C ASP A 263 -27.81 0.77 -2.00
N ASP A 264 -28.76 -0.14 -2.14
CA ASP A 264 -30.00 -0.19 -1.34
C ASP A 264 -29.76 -0.37 0.16
N ASP A 265 -28.64 -1.01 0.54
CA ASP A 265 -28.22 -1.19 1.93
C ASP A 265 -27.42 -0.01 2.47
N GLY A 266 -27.33 1.09 1.71
CA GLY A 266 -26.58 2.28 2.08
C GLY A 266 -25.07 2.15 1.87
N ALA A 267 -24.58 1.06 1.28
CA ALA A 267 -23.16 0.94 0.92
C ALA A 267 -22.80 1.98 -0.14
N VAL A 268 -21.72 2.71 0.10
CA VAL A 268 -21.22 3.76 -0.79
C VAL A 268 -19.97 3.27 -1.48
N GLY A 269 -19.98 3.27 -2.81
CA GLY A 269 -18.82 2.88 -3.62
C GLY A 269 -18.34 3.99 -4.56
N GLY A 270 -17.12 3.80 -5.06
CA GLY A 270 -16.48 4.71 -6.01
C GLY A 270 -15.35 4.02 -6.78
N TYR A 271 -14.91 4.66 -7.87
CA TYR A 271 -13.76 4.18 -8.64
C TYR A 271 -12.46 4.72 -8.05
N ILE A 272 -11.64 3.87 -7.47
CA ILE A 272 -10.27 4.20 -7.04
C ILE A 272 -9.29 3.63 -8.06
N GLU A 273 -8.55 4.49 -8.75
CA GLU A 273 -7.58 4.10 -9.79
C GLU A 273 -8.18 3.18 -10.87
N GLY A 274 -9.43 3.45 -11.26
CA GLY A 274 -10.16 2.68 -12.27
C GLY A 274 -10.73 1.35 -11.77
N ARG A 275 -10.67 1.05 -10.47
CA ARG A 275 -11.28 -0.14 -9.87
C ARG A 275 -12.40 0.24 -8.92
N GLU A 276 -13.44 -0.58 -8.91
CA GLU A 276 -14.60 -0.41 -8.01
C GLU A 276 -14.19 -0.77 -6.59
N ARG A 277 -14.42 0.14 -5.65
CA ARG A 277 -14.09 -0.02 -4.24
C ARG A 277 -15.28 0.36 -3.36
N LEU A 278 -15.43 -0.37 -2.26
CA LEU A 278 -16.31 0.04 -1.17
C LEU A 278 -15.63 1.19 -0.41
N LEU A 279 -16.30 2.33 -0.32
CA LEU A 279 -15.77 3.54 0.33
C LEU A 279 -16.30 3.73 1.75
N GLY A 280 -17.45 3.13 2.09
CA GLY A 280 -18.08 3.22 3.40
C GLY A 280 -19.57 2.98 3.32
N TYR A 281 -20.30 3.40 4.34
CA TYR A 281 -21.77 3.31 4.39
C TYR A 281 -22.39 4.66 4.73
N ALA A 282 -23.53 4.96 4.11
CA ALA A 282 -24.41 6.06 4.49
C ALA A 282 -24.96 5.85 5.92
N GLY A 283 -25.30 4.60 6.25
CA GLY A 283 -25.63 4.17 7.61
C GLY A 283 -24.39 3.93 8.49
N PRO A 284 -24.54 3.18 9.59
CA PRO A 284 -23.43 2.83 10.46
C PRO A 284 -22.40 1.94 9.73
N ASP A 285 -21.11 2.17 10.01
CA ASP A 285 -20.05 1.32 9.47
C ASP A 285 -19.95 0.00 10.27
N PRO A 286 -19.63 -1.15 9.62
CA PRO A 286 -19.44 -2.42 10.31
C PRO A 286 -18.32 -2.35 11.37
N GLU A 287 -18.55 -2.93 12.55
CA GLU A 287 -17.59 -2.93 13.66
C GLU A 287 -16.48 -3.98 13.52
N SER A 288 -16.69 -5.01 12.68
CA SER A 288 -15.82 -6.19 12.56
C SER A 288 -14.49 -5.94 11.83
N ASP A 289 -14.35 -4.81 11.15
CA ASP A 289 -13.17 -4.54 10.32
C ASP A 289 -11.98 -4.09 11.17
N ILE A 290 -10.85 -4.81 11.04
CA ILE A 290 -9.57 -4.44 11.68
C ILE A 290 -9.05 -3.12 11.09
N ALA A 291 -9.10 -2.98 9.77
CA ALA A 291 -8.67 -1.77 9.06
C ALA A 291 -9.76 -1.34 8.10
N ARG A 292 -10.31 -0.14 8.29
CA ARG A 292 -11.30 0.46 7.40
C ARG A 292 -10.64 1.48 6.49
N GLY A 293 -10.99 1.43 5.22
CA GLY A 293 -10.57 2.39 4.22
C GLY A 293 -9.13 2.16 3.74
N PHE A 294 -8.46 3.24 3.40
CA PHE A 294 -7.19 3.22 2.68
C PHE A 294 -6.06 3.76 3.56
N LEU A 295 -4.90 3.11 3.49
CA LEU A 295 -3.70 3.59 4.16
C LEU A 295 -3.31 4.98 3.65
N VAL A 296 -3.04 5.90 4.57
CA VAL A 296 -2.50 7.22 4.20
C VAL A 296 -1.04 7.08 3.75
N ARG A 297 -0.57 8.03 2.94
CA ARG A 297 0.80 8.08 2.42
C ARG A 297 1.78 8.70 3.42
N ARG A 298 1.65 8.32 4.69
CA ARG A 298 2.51 8.74 5.80
C ARG A 298 2.96 7.51 6.57
N TYR A 299 4.11 7.65 7.22
CA TYR A 299 4.76 6.59 7.98
C TYR A 299 5.09 7.12 9.35
N TYR A 300 4.88 6.27 10.36
CA TYR A 300 5.06 6.64 11.75
C TYR A 300 5.93 5.59 12.44
N ASP A 301 6.58 6.01 13.51
CA ASP A 301 7.41 5.12 14.31
C ASP A 301 7.38 5.53 15.78
N VAL A 302 7.89 4.67 16.66
CA VAL A 302 8.09 5.02 18.06
C VAL A 302 9.55 5.43 18.27
N MET A 303 9.77 6.69 18.64
CA MET A 303 11.09 7.24 18.94
C MET A 303 11.08 7.86 20.33
N GLY A 304 12.00 7.40 21.21
CA GLY A 304 12.07 7.90 22.58
C GLY A 304 10.79 7.69 23.40
N GLY A 305 10.04 6.62 23.10
CA GLY A 305 8.75 6.33 23.76
C GLY A 305 7.60 7.23 23.30
N ARG A 306 7.73 7.94 22.18
CA ARG A 306 6.69 8.79 21.60
C ARG A 306 6.39 8.34 20.17
N LEU A 307 5.13 8.41 19.77
CA LEU A 307 4.74 8.20 18.38
C LEU A 307 5.10 9.43 17.55
N VAL A 308 5.92 9.25 16.52
CA VAL A 308 6.42 10.34 15.69
C VAL A 308 6.02 10.17 14.23
N ASP A 309 5.83 11.28 13.51
CA ASP A 309 5.83 11.27 12.04
C ASP A 309 7.27 11.12 11.54
N LEU A 310 7.54 10.12 10.70
CA LEU A 310 8.87 9.90 10.16
C LEU A 310 9.33 11.02 9.20
N ASP A 311 8.40 11.78 8.61
CA ASP A 311 8.76 12.90 7.73
C ASP A 311 9.22 14.14 8.49
N SER A 312 8.47 14.56 9.52
CA SER A 312 8.82 15.76 10.29
C SER A 312 9.70 15.49 11.50
N GLY A 313 9.65 14.27 12.04
CA GLY A 313 10.26 13.89 13.32
C GLY A 313 9.49 14.38 14.54
N ASP A 314 8.32 15.01 14.34
CA ASP A 314 7.55 15.59 15.44
C ASP A 314 6.73 14.51 16.18
N PRO A 315 6.64 14.58 17.52
CA PRO A 315 5.75 13.73 18.30
C PRO A 315 4.27 14.06 18.10
N LEU A 316 3.40 13.06 18.13
CA LEU A 316 1.96 13.23 17.92
C LEU A 316 1.36 14.22 18.93
N ALA A 317 1.53 13.97 20.23
CA ALA A 317 0.87 14.79 21.26
C ALA A 317 1.38 16.24 21.31
N ASP A 318 2.52 16.53 20.67
CA ASP A 318 3.11 17.86 20.61
C ASP A 318 2.61 18.65 19.38
N THR A 319 1.98 17.98 18.40
CA THR A 319 1.49 18.58 17.15
C THR A 319 -0.02 18.83 17.13
N VAL A 320 -0.78 18.13 17.96
CA VAL A 320 -2.23 18.29 18.05
C VAL A 320 -2.62 19.55 18.84
N GLY A 321 -3.80 20.11 18.55
CA GLY A 321 -4.33 21.24 19.30
C GLY A 321 -4.66 20.88 20.75
N PRO A 322 -4.81 21.87 21.65
CA PRO A 322 -4.98 21.64 23.10
C PRO A 322 -6.19 20.78 23.46
N ASN A 323 -7.23 20.77 22.62
CA ASN A 323 -8.44 19.98 22.84
C ASN A 323 -8.29 18.50 22.42
N GLY A 324 -7.17 18.10 21.83
CA GLY A 324 -6.90 16.74 21.37
C GLY A 324 -5.66 16.10 22.02
N THR A 325 -4.90 16.85 22.82
CA THR A 325 -3.62 16.38 23.40
C THR A 325 -3.76 15.15 24.29
N ASP A 326 -4.77 15.10 25.17
CA ASP A 326 -4.92 13.97 26.09
C ASP A 326 -5.35 12.68 25.36
N GLU A 327 -6.27 12.79 24.40
CA GLU A 327 -6.65 11.67 23.54
C GLU A 327 -5.48 11.22 22.66
N ALA A 328 -4.70 12.16 22.12
CA ALA A 328 -3.49 11.87 21.37
C ALA A 328 -2.45 11.11 22.21
N ARG A 329 -2.22 11.51 23.47
CA ARG A 329 -1.36 10.76 24.40
C ARG A 329 -1.87 9.34 24.64
N GLY A 330 -3.18 9.17 24.81
CA GLY A 330 -3.77 7.84 24.92
C GLY A 330 -3.48 6.95 23.70
N ILE A 331 -3.46 7.54 22.49
CA ILE A 331 -3.07 6.84 21.27
C ILE A 331 -1.56 6.54 21.27
N GLU A 332 -0.71 7.50 21.66
CA GLU A 332 0.75 7.27 21.80
C GLU A 332 1.03 6.09 22.74
N ASP A 333 0.42 6.10 23.93
CA ASP A 333 0.60 5.07 24.95
C ASP A 333 0.15 3.69 24.45
N ALA A 334 -1.00 3.61 23.77
CA ALA A 334 -1.50 2.38 23.18
C ALA A 334 -0.55 1.80 22.11
N VAL A 335 0.03 2.67 21.27
CA VAL A 335 0.99 2.27 20.24
C VAL A 335 2.31 1.83 20.87
N VAL A 336 2.83 2.60 21.84
CA VAL A 336 4.08 2.29 22.55
C VAL A 336 3.98 0.96 23.28
N ALA A 337 2.82 0.63 23.86
CA ALA A 337 2.60 -0.61 24.59
C ALA A 337 2.74 -1.88 23.72
N VAL A 338 2.57 -1.76 22.39
CA VAL A 338 2.67 -2.91 21.46
C VAL A 338 3.86 -2.82 20.51
N ALA A 339 4.58 -1.69 20.50
CA ALA A 339 5.62 -1.43 19.52
C ALA A 339 6.86 -2.28 19.80
N GLU A 340 7.10 -3.29 18.96
CA GLU A 340 8.33 -4.07 18.96
C GLU A 340 9.31 -3.57 17.89
N PRO A 341 10.63 -3.75 18.09
CA PRO A 341 11.61 -3.34 17.10
C PRO A 341 11.41 -4.06 15.76
N GLY A 342 11.19 -3.29 14.71
CA GLY A 342 10.89 -3.81 13.37
C GLY A 342 9.41 -3.84 13.01
N GLY A 343 8.52 -3.53 13.95
CA GLY A 343 7.12 -3.25 13.68
C GLY A 343 6.92 -1.99 12.84
N THR A 344 5.76 -1.97 12.18
CA THR A 344 5.35 -0.92 11.26
C THR A 344 4.06 -0.29 11.77
N ILE A 345 4.04 1.03 11.92
CA ILE A 345 2.84 1.78 12.32
C ILE A 345 2.29 2.51 11.11
N ARG A 346 1.02 2.25 10.79
CA ARG A 346 0.28 2.90 9.71
C ARG A 346 -1.06 3.41 10.23
N VAL A 347 -1.69 4.30 9.47
CA VAL A 347 -3.05 4.76 9.76
C VAL A 347 -3.87 4.77 8.47
N THR A 348 -5.15 4.44 8.58
CA THR A 348 -6.08 4.56 7.46
C THR A 348 -6.71 5.96 7.40
N ASN A 349 -7.31 6.33 6.29
CA ASN A 349 -8.11 7.54 6.17
C ASN A 349 -9.34 7.56 7.10
N TYR A 350 -9.79 6.39 7.58
CA TYR A 350 -10.79 6.28 8.64
C TYR A 350 -10.23 6.56 10.05
N GLY A 351 -8.91 6.68 10.17
CA GLY A 351 -8.24 6.91 11.44
C GLY A 351 -7.90 5.63 12.20
N ASP A 352 -8.10 4.45 11.62
CA ASP A 352 -7.68 3.21 12.26
C ASP A 352 -6.15 3.17 12.31
N VAL A 353 -5.60 3.22 13.53
CA VAL A 353 -4.15 3.13 13.78
C VAL A 353 -3.79 1.66 13.85
N LEU A 354 -2.87 1.25 12.99
CA LEU A 354 -2.52 -0.13 12.75
C LEU A 354 -1.07 -0.37 13.15
N TYR A 355 -0.86 -1.45 13.89
CA TYR A 355 0.46 -2.02 14.12
C TYR A 355 0.58 -3.31 13.28
N ILE A 356 1.65 -3.38 12.49
CA ILE A 356 1.92 -4.47 11.55
C ILE A 356 3.30 -5.03 11.85
N ASP A 357 3.38 -6.33 12.08
CA ASP A 357 4.63 -7.05 12.33
C ASP A 357 4.63 -8.42 11.62
N GLU A 358 5.55 -9.31 12.00
CA GLU A 358 5.65 -10.65 11.42
C GLU A 358 4.46 -11.57 11.76
N GLN A 359 3.72 -11.26 12.83
CA GLN A 359 2.58 -12.05 13.32
C GLN A 359 1.29 -11.64 12.62
N GLY A 360 1.24 -10.42 12.08
CA GLY A 360 0.15 -9.93 11.25
C GLY A 360 -0.15 -8.46 11.52
N MET A 361 -1.43 -8.12 11.46
CA MET A 361 -1.91 -6.76 11.66
C MET A 361 -2.93 -6.71 12.79
N ALA A 362 -2.81 -5.67 13.64
CA ALA A 362 -3.79 -5.35 14.67
C ALA A 362 -4.14 -3.85 14.65
N ARG A 363 -5.41 -3.54 14.94
CA ARG A 363 -5.83 -2.17 15.23
C ARG A 363 -5.57 -1.87 16.70
N VAL A 364 -4.77 -0.84 16.95
CA VAL A 364 -4.31 -0.48 18.30
C VAL A 364 -5.05 0.74 18.86
N ALA A 365 -5.54 1.60 17.98
CA ALA A 365 -6.34 2.77 18.35
C ALA A 365 -7.19 3.25 17.17
N VAL A 366 -8.10 4.18 17.44
CA VAL A 366 -8.83 4.94 16.42
C VAL A 366 -8.58 6.43 16.66
N ALA A 367 -8.07 7.10 15.65
CA ALA A 367 -7.75 8.51 15.67
C ALA A 367 -8.76 9.33 14.86
N THR A 368 -8.88 10.62 15.19
CA THR A 368 -9.68 11.59 14.43
C THR A 368 -8.76 12.69 13.91
N PRO A 369 -9.21 13.54 12.96
CA PRO A 369 -8.41 14.70 12.54
C PRO A 369 -8.01 15.66 13.67
N LYS A 370 -8.66 15.60 14.84
CA LYS A 370 -8.33 16.42 16.02
C LYS A 370 -7.28 15.78 16.93
N THR A 371 -7.17 14.45 16.89
CA THR A 371 -6.29 13.65 17.77
C THR A 371 -5.12 13.02 17.04
N TRP A 372 -5.01 13.31 15.73
CA TRP A 372 -3.93 12.85 14.87
C TRP A 372 -3.13 14.03 14.32
N PHE A 373 -1.96 13.73 13.74
CA PHE A 373 -1.10 14.70 13.07
C PHE A 373 -1.90 15.62 12.12
N PRO A 374 -1.79 16.95 12.26
CA PRO A 374 -2.58 17.90 11.47
C PRO A 374 -2.43 17.68 9.95
N GLY A 375 -3.57 17.56 9.27
CA GLY A 375 -3.61 17.39 7.81
C GLY A 375 -3.29 15.98 7.30
N HIS A 376 -3.05 15.00 8.18
CA HIS A 376 -2.75 13.63 7.74
C HIS A 376 -4.01 12.79 7.49
N LEU A 377 -5.14 13.14 8.13
CA LEU A 377 -6.44 12.48 7.98
C LEU A 377 -7.45 13.36 7.22
N GLY A 378 -7.01 14.17 6.25
CA GLY A 378 -7.83 15.18 5.56
C GLY A 378 -7.88 15.02 4.06
#